data_AF-A0A5E4I4F8-F1
#
_entry.id   AF-A0A5E4I4F8-F1
#
_cell.length_a   1.000
_cell.length_b   1.000
_cell.length_c   1.000
_cell.angle_alpha   90.00
_cell.angle_beta   90.00
_cell.angle_gamma   90.00
#
_symmetry.space_group_name_H-M   'P 1'
#
loop_
_entity.id
_entity.type
_entity.pdbx_description
1 polymer ?
#
loop_
_entity_poly.entity_id
_entity_poly.type
_entity_poly.pdbx_seq_one_letter_code
_entity_poly.pdbx_strand_id
1 'polypeptide(L)'
;MKNRQLLHAIFVLGVLFAGISYAQTSALSSALSGLCAAVNGLVPVAAMLMVLLASVIYAAGQMMGAETRARANVWATSCLTGAIVGILIATIAPQVLQVMNGGSSIHC
;
A
#
# COMPACT_ATOMS: atom_id res chain seq x y z
N MET A 1 20.29 -1.65 47.12
CA MET A 1 19.03 -2.00 46.39
C MET A 1 18.30 -0.79 45.79
N LYS A 2 18.31 0.39 46.43
CA LYS A 2 17.58 1.61 45.99
C LYS A 2 18.03 2.15 44.62
N ASN A 3 19.33 2.13 44.30
CA ASN A 3 19.86 2.63 43.02
C ASN A 3 19.49 1.78 41.79
N ARG A 4 19.29 0.46 41.94
CA ARG A 4 18.84 -0.38 40.82
C ARG A 4 17.39 -0.09 40.45
N GLN A 5 16.51 0.14 41.42
CA GLN A 5 15.11 0.50 41.15
C GLN A 5 14.99 1.89 40.50
N LEU A 6 15.85 2.83 40.91
CA LEU A 6 15.92 4.18 40.35
C LEU A 6 16.37 4.16 38.87
N LEU A 7 17.29 3.25 38.51
CA LEU A 7 17.79 3.12 37.14
C LEU A 7 16.73 2.54 36.18
N HIS A 8 15.93 1.57 36.61
CA HIS A 8 14.81 1.06 35.80
C HIS A 8 13.70 2.11 35.67
N ALA A 9 13.41 2.88 36.74
CA ALA A 9 12.44 3.96 36.68
C ALA A 9 12.84 5.05 35.67
N ILE A 10 14.12 5.44 35.64
CA ILE A 10 14.65 6.40 34.66
C ILE A 10 14.56 5.83 33.23
N PHE A 11 14.89 4.55 33.04
CA PHE A 11 14.81 3.90 31.73
C PHE A 11 13.37 3.84 31.19
N VAL A 12 12.41 3.43 32.03
CA VAL A 12 10.99 3.39 31.67
C VAL A 12 10.45 4.80 31.40
N LEU A 13 10.81 5.79 32.22
CA LEU A 13 10.44 7.19 32.00
C LEU A 13 11.01 7.73 30.69
N GLY A 14 12.25 7.39 30.34
CA GLY A 14 12.90 7.77 29.08
C GLY A 14 12.21 7.18 27.85
N VAL A 15 11.79 5.91 27.91
CA VAL A 15 11.04 5.26 26.83
C VAL A 15 9.64 5.88 26.66
N LEU A 16 8.98 6.24 27.76
CA LEU A 16 7.69 6.93 27.70
C LEU A 16 7.81 8.35 27.13
N PHE A 17 8.86 9.10 27.50
CA PHE A 17 9.11 10.45 26.96
C PHE A 17 9.46 10.42 25.46
N ALA A 18 10.21 9.41 25.01
CA ALA A 18 10.43 9.18 23.59
C ALA A 18 9.10 8.93 22.86
N GLY A 19 8.24 8.05 23.40
CA GLY A 19 6.91 7.77 22.82
C GLY A 19 6.03 9.01 22.66
N ILE A 20 6.03 9.92 23.65
CA ILE A 20 5.25 11.17 23.60
C ILE A 20 5.86 12.17 22.60
N SER A 21 7.19 12.21 22.47
CA SER A 21 7.88 13.11 21.53
C SER A 21 7.58 12.76 20.07
N TYR A 22 7.32 11.48 19.77
CA TYR A 22 6.91 11.02 18.44
C TYR A 22 5.39 11.07 18.20
N ALA A 23 4.57 11.51 19.19
CA ALA A 23 3.13 11.68 19.04
C ALA A 23 2.78 12.98 18.27
N GLN A 24 3.36 13.17 17.10
CA GLN A 24 3.04 14.30 16.22
C GLN A 24 1.88 13.90 15.28
N THR A 25 0.66 13.96 15.81
CA THR A 25 -0.57 13.51 15.14
C THR A 25 -0.88 14.28 13.84
N SER A 26 -0.46 15.54 13.75
CA SER A 26 -0.69 16.40 12.58
C SER A 26 0.12 15.95 11.36
N ALA A 27 1.40 15.62 11.54
CA ALA A 27 2.26 15.12 10.46
C ALA A 27 1.78 13.76 9.94
N LEU A 28 1.29 12.90 10.83
CA LEU A 28 0.76 11.59 10.48
C LEU A 28 -0.50 11.70 9.61
N SER A 29 -1.46 12.55 9.99
CA SER A 29 -2.70 12.72 9.20
C SER A 29 -2.44 13.28 7.80
N SER A 30 -1.51 14.24 7.67
CA SER A 30 -1.12 14.81 6.38
C SER A 30 -0.41 13.78 5.50
N ALA A 31 0.48 12.96 6.08
CA ALA A 31 1.13 11.88 5.34
C ALA A 31 0.13 10.79 4.89
N LEU A 32 -0.84 10.44 5.74
CA LEU A 32 -1.89 9.48 5.41
C LEU A 32 -2.82 10.00 4.29
N SER A 33 -3.21 11.27 4.32
CA SER A 33 -4.02 11.88 3.26
C SER A 33 -3.25 11.95 1.93
N GLY A 34 -1.97 12.34 1.96
CA GLY A 34 -1.12 12.34 0.76
C GLY A 34 -0.94 10.94 0.16
N LEU A 35 -0.75 9.93 1.01
CA LEU A 35 -0.70 8.54 0.59
C LEU A 35 -2.03 8.09 -0.02
N CYS A 36 -3.15 8.47 0.58
CA CYS A 36 -4.47 8.11 0.07
C CYS A 36 -4.75 8.72 -1.31
N ALA A 37 -4.41 10.00 -1.50
CA ALA A 37 -4.52 10.68 -2.80
C ALA A 37 -3.62 10.02 -3.85
N ALA A 38 -2.40 9.62 -3.48
CA ALA A 38 -1.50 8.92 -4.39
C ALA A 38 -2.06 7.53 -4.78
N VAL A 39 -2.61 6.78 -3.83
CA VAL A 39 -3.22 5.47 -4.09
C VAL A 39 -4.45 5.62 -5.00
N ASN A 40 -5.36 6.54 -4.70
CA ASN A 40 -6.56 6.78 -5.51
C ASN A 40 -6.26 7.37 -6.89
N GLY A 41 -5.21 8.17 -7.03
CA GLY A 41 -4.84 8.78 -8.30
C GLY A 41 -4.06 7.83 -9.22
N LEU A 42 -3.11 7.06 -8.68
CA LEU A 42 -2.14 6.31 -9.48
C LEU A 42 -2.55 4.84 -9.69
N VAL A 43 -3.03 4.18 -8.64
CA VAL A 43 -3.27 2.72 -8.68
C VAL A 43 -4.38 2.34 -9.67
N PRO A 44 -5.54 3.03 -9.73
CA PRO A 44 -6.58 2.69 -10.71
C PRO A 44 -6.12 2.89 -12.15
N VAL A 45 -5.34 3.94 -12.42
CA VAL A 45 -4.78 4.22 -13.76
C VAL A 45 -3.82 3.12 -14.17
N ALA A 46 -2.91 2.72 -13.27
CA ALA A 46 -1.98 1.62 -13.52
C ALA A 46 -2.72 0.28 -13.73
N ALA A 47 -3.77 0.00 -12.95
CA ALA A 47 -4.57 -1.20 -13.11
C ALA A 47 -5.27 -1.25 -14.47
N MET A 48 -5.83 -0.14 -14.94
CA MET A 48 -6.45 -0.06 -16.28
C MET A 48 -5.42 -0.28 -17.39
N LEU A 49 -4.22 0.29 -17.27
CA LEU A 49 -3.13 0.04 -18.22
C LEU A 49 -2.70 -1.43 -18.24
N MET A 50 -2.65 -2.10 -17.08
CA MET A 50 -2.31 -3.52 -16.99
C MET A 50 -3.36 -4.43 -17.64
N VAL A 51 -4.66 -4.09 -17.55
CA VAL A 51 -5.73 -4.83 -18.27
C VAL A 51 -5.58 -4.69 -19.78
N LEU A 52 -5.26 -3.47 -20.25
CA LEU A 52 -5.02 -3.22 -21.67
C LEU A 52 -3.79 -3.99 -22.17
N LEU A 53 -2.69 -3.96 -21.42
CA LEU A 53 -1.49 -4.73 -21.73
C LEU A 53 -1.78 -6.24 -21.76
N ALA A 54 -2.52 -6.78 -20.80
CA ALA A 54 -2.90 -8.19 -20.80
C ALA A 54 -3.67 -8.57 -22.06
N SER A 55 -4.61 -7.71 -22.49
CA SER A 55 -5.43 -7.92 -23.68
C SER A 55 -4.58 -7.93 -24.96
N VAL A 56 -3.66 -6.97 -25.09
CA VAL A 56 -2.75 -6.87 -26.24
C VAL A 56 -1.75 -8.02 -26.27
N ILE A 57 -1.14 -8.35 -25.13
CA ILE A 57 -0.16 -9.45 -25.03
C ILE A 57 -0.82 -10.78 -25.35
N TYR A 58 -2.04 -11.02 -24.87
CA TYR A 58 -2.79 -12.22 -25.20
C TYR A 58 -3.06 -12.30 -26.72
N ALA A 59 -3.57 -11.23 -27.31
CA ALA A 59 -3.86 -11.18 -28.75
C ALA A 59 -2.58 -11.34 -29.60
N ALA A 60 -1.49 -10.67 -29.23
CA ALA A 60 -0.20 -10.80 -29.89
C ALA A 60 0.36 -12.23 -29.76
N GLY A 61 0.21 -12.85 -28.59
CA GLY A 61 0.59 -14.24 -28.34
C GLY A 61 -0.11 -15.24 -29.26
N GLN A 62 -1.34 -14.93 -29.72
CA GLN A 62 -2.05 -15.78 -30.68
C GLN A 62 -1.47 -15.73 -32.08
N MET A 63 -0.76 -14.66 -32.45
CA MET A 63 -0.11 -14.55 -33.77
C MET A 63 1.31 -15.14 -33.79
N MET A 64 1.85 -15.53 -32.64
CA MET A 64 3.22 -16.05 -32.52
C MET A 64 3.26 -17.59 -32.44
N GLY A 65 4.45 -18.16 -32.67
CA GLY A 65 4.68 -19.61 -32.61
C GLY A 65 4.45 -20.20 -31.21
N ALA A 66 4.33 -21.54 -31.13
CA ALA A 66 3.93 -22.26 -29.91
C ALA A 66 4.76 -21.89 -28.66
N GLU A 67 6.07 -21.75 -28.80
CA GLU A 67 7.00 -21.39 -27.72
C GLU A 67 6.76 -19.97 -27.18
N THR A 68 6.43 -19.03 -28.07
CA THR A 68 6.20 -17.62 -27.73
C THR A 68 4.78 -17.38 -27.25
N ARG A 69 3.81 -18.14 -27.78
CA ARG A 69 2.43 -18.18 -27.29
C ARG A 69 2.36 -18.59 -25.83
N ALA A 70 3.12 -19.62 -25.44
CA ALA A 70 3.17 -20.08 -24.05
C ALA A 70 3.71 -18.99 -23.11
N ARG A 71 4.79 -18.30 -23.50
CA ARG A 71 5.36 -17.20 -22.70
C ARG A 71 4.45 -15.97 -22.65
N ALA A 72 3.83 -15.60 -23.78
CA ALA A 72 2.88 -14.49 -23.84
C ALA A 72 1.67 -14.74 -22.93
N ASN A 73 1.19 -15.99 -22.85
CA ASN A 73 0.07 -16.31 -21.98
C ASN A 73 0.42 -16.17 -20.48
N VAL A 74 1.66 -16.51 -20.09
CA VAL A 74 2.15 -16.28 -18.72
C VAL A 74 2.26 -14.78 -18.39
N TRP A 75 2.66 -13.96 -19.35
CA TRP A 75 2.75 -12.51 -19.16
C TRP A 75 1.37 -11.85 -19.12
N ALA A 76 0.43 -12.32 -19.94
CA ALA A 76 -0.94 -11.83 -19.91
C ALA A 76 -1.63 -12.14 -18.57
N THR A 77 -1.44 -13.35 -18.03
CA THR A 77 -2.04 -13.72 -16.73
C THR A 77 -1.40 -12.98 -15.57
N SER A 78 -0.09 -12.71 -15.59
CA SER A 78 0.56 -11.90 -14.55
C SER A 78 0.13 -10.43 -14.58
N CYS A 79 -0.07 -9.85 -15.78
CA CYS A 79 -0.67 -8.52 -15.91
C CYS A 79 -2.11 -8.48 -15.40
N LEU A 80 -2.92 -9.50 -15.71
CA LEU A 80 -4.31 -9.59 -15.27
C LEU A 80 -4.41 -9.73 -13.74
N THR A 81 -3.62 -10.61 -13.12
CA THR A 81 -3.62 -10.76 -11.66
C THR A 81 -3.11 -9.51 -10.96
N GLY A 82 -2.06 -8.86 -11.49
CA GLY A 82 -1.58 -7.57 -11.00
C GLY A 82 -2.65 -6.48 -11.06
N ALA A 83 -3.44 -6.43 -12.14
CA ALA A 83 -4.55 -5.49 -12.26
C ALA A 83 -5.66 -5.76 -11.24
N ILE A 84 -6.05 -7.02 -11.05
CA ILE A 84 -7.07 -7.41 -10.06
C ILE A 84 -6.61 -7.02 -8.65
N VAL A 85 -5.36 -7.32 -8.29
CA VAL A 85 -4.81 -6.95 -6.98
C VAL A 85 -4.74 -5.42 -6.83
N GLY A 86 -4.35 -4.69 -7.87
CA GLY A 86 -4.33 -3.22 -7.84
C GLY A 86 -5.72 -2.60 -7.57
N ILE A 87 -6.77 -3.13 -8.22
CA ILE A 87 -8.15 -2.69 -7.98
C ILE A 87 -8.58 -3.02 -6.54
N LEU A 88 -8.20 -4.20 -6.04
CA LEU A 88 -8.50 -4.61 -4.67
C LEU A 88 -7.81 -3.69 -3.65
N ILE A 89 -6.57 -3.27 -3.91
CA ILE A 89 -5.85 -2.30 -3.07
C ILE A 89 -6.55 -0.95 -3.11
N ALA A 90 -6.94 -0.43 -4.28
CA ALA A 90 -7.58 0.87 -4.39
C ALA A 90 -8.92 0.94 -3.64
N THR A 91 -9.66 -0.17 -3.56
CA THR A 91 -10.94 -0.24 -2.84
C THR A 91 -10.79 -0.40 -1.34
N ILE A 92 -9.80 -1.16 -0.87
CA ILE A 92 -9.62 -1.47 0.56
C ILE A 92 -8.75 -0.42 1.28
N ALA A 93 -7.77 0.17 0.58
CA ALA A 93 -6.83 1.14 1.16
C ALA A 93 -7.48 2.30 1.95
N PRO A 94 -8.51 3.02 1.45
CA PRO A 94 -9.09 4.12 2.21
C PRO A 94 -9.75 3.65 3.51
N GLN A 95 -10.37 2.46 3.53
CA GLN A 95 -10.98 1.91 4.73
C GLN A 95 -9.93 1.55 5.79
N VAL A 96 -8.81 0.96 5.37
CA VAL A 96 -7.70 0.63 6.27
C VAL A 96 -7.08 1.90 6.86
N LEU A 97 -6.89 2.94 6.04
CA LEU A 97 -6.33 4.22 6.47
C LEU A 97 -7.24 4.94 7.48
N GLN A 98 -8.57 4.87 7.30
CA GLN A 98 -9.53 5.43 8.25
C GLN A 98 -9.49 4.73 9.62
N VAL A 99 -9.35 3.41 9.64
CA VAL A 99 -9.21 2.64 10.90
C VAL A 99 -7.89 2.98 11.60
N MET A 100 -6.79 3.12 10.86
CA MET A 100 -5.49 3.49 11.42
C MET A 100 -5.47 4.90 12.04
N ASN A 101 -6.28 5.83 11.53
CA ASN A 101 -6.40 7.18 12.05
C ASN A 101 -7.44 7.34 13.18
N GLY A 102 -7.84 6.22 13.81
CA GLY A 102 -8.77 6.22 14.94
C GLY A 102 -10.21 6.60 14.56
N GLY A 103 -10.63 6.38 13.32
CA GLY A 103 -12.00 6.64 12.84
C GLY A 103 -12.27 8.09 12.42
N SER A 104 -11.24 8.93 12.36
CA SER A 104 -11.36 10.28 11.78
C SER A 104 -11.44 10.17 10.24
N SER A 105 -12.40 10.87 9.64
CA SER A 105 -12.61 10.88 8.18
C SER A 105 -11.40 11.47 7.46
N ILE A 106 -10.54 10.61 6.93
CA ILE A 106 -9.50 11.01 5.98
C ILE A 106 -10.19 11.23 4.64
N HIS A 107 -10.10 12.46 4.13
CA HIS A 107 -10.50 12.78 2.78
C HIS A 107 -9.43 12.26 1.82
N CYS A 108 -9.86 11.27 1.04
CA CYS A 108 -9.24 10.76 -0.16
C CYS A 108 -10.21 11.00 -1.32
#